data_AF-A0A5N5CTR3-F1
#
_entry.id   AF-A0A5N5CTR3-F1
#
_cell.length_a   1.000
_cell.length_b   1.000
_cell.length_c   1.000
_cell.angle_alpha   90.00
_cell.angle_beta   90.00
_cell.angle_gamma   90.00
#
_symmetry.space_group_name_H-M   'P 1'
#
loop_
_entity.id
_entity.type
_entity.pdbx_description
1 polymer ?
#
loop_
_entity_poly.entity_id
_entity_poly.type
_entity_poly.pdbx_seq_one_letter_code
_entity_poly.pdbx_strand_id
1 'polypeptide(L)'
;MATPIPIIVCGATQAVAVQVKSNMLPEFDVVYAGFDLPATLTEVPQILSSHTTASSSSPPAAATLHTQLGSNDFTTRGFPRAVVAGGGYTDEAFNKLFQA
;
A
#
# COMPACT_ATOMS: atom_id res chain seq x y z
N MET A 1 -8.38 10.70 21.22
CA MET A 1 -7.37 10.75 20.15
C MET A 1 -7.90 9.94 18.97
N ALA A 2 -7.81 10.45 17.75
CA ALA A 2 -8.23 9.70 16.56
C ALA A 2 -7.20 8.62 16.25
N THR A 3 -7.65 7.41 15.89
CA THR A 3 -6.77 6.35 15.39
C THR A 3 -6.29 6.72 13.98
N PRO A 4 -4.97 6.65 13.69
CA PRO A 4 -4.45 6.92 12.35
C PRO A 4 -5.13 6.04 11.30
N ILE A 5 -5.40 6.60 10.12
CA ILE A 5 -6.10 5.88 9.05
C ILE A 5 -5.06 5.07 8.24
N PRO A 6 -5.19 3.74 8.15
CA PRO A 6 -4.24 2.94 7.38
C PRO A 6 -4.37 3.19 5.88
N ILE A 7 -3.26 3.46 5.20
CA ILE A 7 -3.20 3.73 3.76
C ILE A 7 -2.03 3.03 3.09
N ILE A 8 -2.19 2.77 1.79
CA ILE A 8 -1.12 2.35 0.88
C ILE A 8 -0.62 3.60 0.14
N VAL A 9 0.69 3.73 0.00
CA VAL A 9 1.33 4.73 -0.87
C VAL A 9 2.14 3.99 -1.94
N CYS A 10 2.07 4.44 -3.19
CA CYS A 10 2.84 3.85 -4.29
C CYS A 10 3.48 4.92 -5.16
N GLY A 11 4.73 4.68 -5.58
CA GLY A 11 5.44 5.55 -6.51
C GLY A 11 6.67 4.87 -7.11
N ALA A 12 7.46 5.64 -7.86
CA ALA A 12 8.62 5.09 -8.59
C ALA A 12 9.96 5.20 -7.85
N THR A 13 10.05 5.98 -6.77
CA THR A 13 11.34 6.29 -6.14
C THR A 13 11.29 6.22 -4.62
N GLN A 14 12.32 5.59 -4.04
CA GLN A 14 12.41 5.36 -2.60
C GLN A 14 12.50 6.66 -1.81
N ALA A 15 13.31 7.63 -2.27
CA ALA A 15 13.49 8.91 -1.59
C ALA A 15 12.17 9.67 -1.41
N VAL A 16 11.30 9.65 -2.44
CA VAL A 16 9.97 10.27 -2.37
C VAL A 16 9.06 9.48 -1.44
N ALA A 17 9.08 8.14 -1.49
CA ALA A 17 8.27 7.31 -0.59
C ALA A 17 8.61 7.56 0.90
N VAL A 18 9.89 7.75 1.25
CA VAL A 18 10.31 8.14 2.60
C VAL A 18 9.67 9.47 3.01
N GLN A 19 9.77 10.48 2.15
CA GLN A 19 9.27 11.82 2.44
C GLN A 19 7.74 11.86 2.55
N VAL A 20 7.04 11.19 1.63
CA VAL A 20 5.57 11.08 1.67
C VAL A 20 5.13 10.37 2.94
N LYS A 21 5.75 9.24 3.30
CA LYS A 21 5.44 8.53 4.55
C LYS A 21 5.59 9.44 5.78
N SER A 22 6.69 10.19 5.86
CA SER A 22 6.93 11.10 6.98
C SER A 22 5.89 12.22 7.07
N ASN A 23 5.42 12.73 5.93
CA ASN A 23 4.46 13.83 5.87
C ASN A 23 3.01 13.40 6.09
N MET A 24 2.71 12.10 6.06
CA MET A 24 1.38 11.55 6.30
C MET A 24 1.11 11.29 7.79
N LEU A 25 2.16 11.39 8.63
CA LEU A 25 2.04 11.26 10.07
C LEU A 25 1.64 12.60 10.72
N PRO A 26 0.89 12.58 11.84
CA PRO A 26 0.38 11.40 12.54
C PRO A 26 -1.00 10.91 12.05
N GLU A 27 -1.63 11.60 11.10
CA GLU A 27 -3.02 11.36 10.70
C GLU A 27 -3.25 10.01 10.03
N PHE A 28 -2.24 9.49 9.33
CA PHE A 28 -2.30 8.23 8.60
C PHE A 28 -1.26 7.23 9.10
N ASP A 29 -1.62 5.94 9.06
CA ASP A 29 -0.65 4.85 9.16
C ASP A 29 -0.31 4.36 7.76
N VAL A 30 0.93 4.59 7.31
CA VAL A 30 1.37 4.09 6.01
C VAL A 30 1.79 2.63 6.16
N VAL A 31 0.82 1.74 5.98
CA VAL A 31 0.99 0.29 6.18
C VAL A 31 1.85 -0.34 5.09
N TYR A 32 1.90 0.28 3.91
CA TYR A 32 2.77 -0.11 2.81
C TYR A 32 3.12 1.13 1.98
N ALA A 33 4.42 1.35 1.74
CA ALA A 33 4.89 2.36 0.80
C ALA A 33 5.84 1.74 -0.21
N GLY A 34 5.28 1.29 -1.32
CA GLY A 34 6.02 0.71 -2.42
C GLY A 34 6.66 1.78 -3.29
N PHE A 35 7.90 1.54 -3.69
CA PHE A 35 8.68 2.43 -4.54
C PHE A 35 9.18 1.74 -5.82
N ASP A 36 8.63 0.56 -6.12
CA ASP A 36 8.84 -0.19 -7.35
C ASP A 36 7.51 -0.40 -8.07
N LEU A 37 7.38 0.17 -9.28
CA LEU A 37 6.13 0.17 -10.05
C LEU A 37 5.66 -1.25 -10.42
N PRO A 38 6.51 -2.14 -10.98
CA PRO A 38 6.10 -3.52 -11.26
C PRO A 38 5.63 -4.30 -10.03
N ALA A 39 6.34 -4.19 -8.90
CA ALA A 39 6.00 -4.90 -7.68
C ALA A 39 4.68 -4.38 -7.09
N THR A 40 4.52 -3.06 -6.99
CA THR A 40 3.28 -2.45 -6.47
C THR A 40 2.04 -2.81 -7.29
N LEU A 41 2.15 -2.88 -8.62
CA LEU A 41 1.07 -3.33 -9.50
C LEU A 41 0.63 -4.78 -9.24
N THR A 42 1.52 -5.60 -8.68
CA THR A 42 1.24 -7.01 -8.38
C THR A 42 0.78 -7.19 -6.94
N GLU A 43 1.44 -6.52 -5.99
CA GLU A 43 1.26 -6.73 -4.56
C GLU A 43 0.06 -5.97 -3.99
N VAL A 44 -0.21 -4.74 -4.44
CA VAL A 44 -1.34 -3.95 -3.92
C VAL A 44 -2.68 -4.67 -4.14
N PRO A 45 -2.99 -5.22 -5.34
CA PRO A 45 -4.18 -6.04 -5.53
C PRO A 45 -4.24 -7.25 -4.58
N GLN A 46 -3.11 -7.91 -4.31
CA GLN A 46 -3.04 -9.06 -3.41
C GLN A 46 -3.33 -8.66 -1.96
N ILE A 47 -2.77 -7.53 -1.51
CA ILE A 47 -3.04 -6.96 -0.19
C ILE A 47 -4.54 -6.64 -0.09
N LEU A 48 -5.12 -5.95 -1.08
CA LEU A 48 -6.53 -5.56 -1.04
C LEU A 48 -7.49 -6.76 -1.10
N SER A 49 -7.16 -7.80 -1.88
CA SER A 49 -7.99 -9.00 -2.05
C SER A 49 -8.11 -9.84 -0.78
N SER A 50 -7.14 -9.74 0.15
CA SER A 50 -7.18 -10.47 1.42
C SER A 50 -8.36 -10.10 2.33
N HIS A 51 -9.02 -8.96 2.09
CA HIS A 51 -10.18 -8.51 2.86
C HIS A 51 -11.51 -8.77 2.16
N THR A 52 -11.54 -9.03 0.86
CA THR A 52 -12.79 -9.14 0.08
C THR A 52 -13.38 -10.56 0.13
N THR A 53 -12.59 -11.58 0.44
CA THR A 53 -13.10 -12.95 0.57
C THR A 53 -13.28 -13.33 2.03
N ALA A 54 -14.54 -13.48 2.47
CA ALA A 54 -14.93 -13.93 3.82
C ALA A 54 -14.48 -15.36 4.19
N SER A 55 -13.54 -15.94 3.44
CA SER A 55 -13.00 -17.28 3.59
C SER A 55 -11.49 -17.27 3.37
N SER A 56 -10.74 -17.08 4.45
CA SER A 56 -9.39 -17.66 4.65
C SER A 56 -8.20 -17.13 3.82
N SER A 57 -8.28 -16.00 3.11
CA SER A 57 -7.08 -15.39 2.53
C SER A 57 -6.42 -14.46 3.56
N SER A 58 -5.31 -14.91 4.15
CA SER A 58 -4.47 -14.02 4.95
C SER A 58 -3.72 -13.04 4.04
N PRO A 59 -3.49 -11.79 4.46
CA PRO A 59 -2.65 -10.86 3.70
C PRO A 59 -1.26 -11.47 3.46
N PRO A 60 -0.57 -11.06 2.37
CA PRO A 60 0.78 -11.55 2.10
C PRO A 60 1.70 -11.24 3.28
N ALA A 61 2.58 -12.19 3.61
CA ALA A 61 3.55 -11.98 4.66
C ALA A 61 4.51 -10.86 4.25
N ALA A 62 4.90 -9.97 5.17
CA ALA A 62 5.81 -8.87 4.87
C ALA A 62 7.12 -9.33 4.19
N ALA A 63 7.61 -10.51 4.56
CA ALA A 63 8.83 -11.10 3.98
C ALA A 63 8.68 -11.59 2.53
N THR A 64 7.46 -11.71 2.01
CA THR A 64 7.19 -12.11 0.62
C THR A 64 6.93 -10.92 -0.30
N LEU A 65 6.83 -9.70 0.26
CA LEU A 65 6.70 -8.46 -0.49
C LEU A 65 8.08 -7.93 -0.89
N HIS A 66 8.13 -7.10 -1.92
CA HIS A 66 9.33 -6.35 -2.28
C HIS A 66 9.76 -5.40 -1.16
N THR A 67 11.02 -4.96 -1.20
CA THR A 67 11.55 -3.96 -0.27
C THR A 67 10.71 -2.69 -0.35
N GLN A 68 10.05 -2.34 0.74
CA GLN A 68 9.11 -1.22 0.82
C GLN A 68 9.17 -0.55 2.20
N LEU A 69 8.56 0.63 2.34
CA LEU A 69 8.57 1.40 3.60
C LEU A 69 7.20 1.41 4.28
N GLY A 70 6.92 0.46 5.18
CA GLY A 70 5.60 0.34 5.79
C GLY A 70 5.61 -0.47 7.08
N SER A 71 4.57 -0.34 7.88
CA SER A 71 4.39 -1.20 9.07
C SER A 71 4.11 -2.65 8.70
N ASN A 72 3.55 -2.90 7.51
CA ASN A 72 3.01 -4.19 7.06
C ASN A 72 1.92 -4.76 7.98
N ASP A 73 1.26 -3.90 8.77
CA ASP A 73 0.10 -4.32 9.54
C ASP A 73 -1.13 -4.37 8.61
N PHE A 74 -1.39 -5.54 8.06
CA PHE A 74 -2.56 -5.80 7.22
C PHE A 74 -3.69 -6.51 7.99
N THR A 75 -3.71 -6.41 9.32
CA THR A 75 -4.80 -6.98 10.14
C THR A 75 -6.12 -6.24 9.91
N THR A 76 -7.23 -6.74 10.45
CA THR A 76 -8.56 -6.11 10.30
C THR A 76 -8.59 -4.64 10.72
N ARG A 77 -7.76 -4.21 11.68
CA ARG A 77 -7.64 -2.79 12.08
C ARG A 77 -6.64 -2.01 11.23
N GLY A 78 -5.59 -2.66 10.73
CA GLY A 78 -4.58 -2.09 9.84
C GLY A 78 -4.96 -2.15 8.35
N PHE A 79 -6.14 -2.65 8.01
CA PHE A 79 -6.48 -2.85 6.60
C PHE A 79 -6.61 -1.52 5.85
N PRO A 80 -5.88 -1.33 4.74
CA PRO A 80 -5.86 -0.08 3.99
C PRO A 80 -7.25 0.47 3.66
N ARG A 81 -7.41 1.79 3.82
CA ARG A 81 -8.63 2.54 3.47
C ARG A 81 -8.49 3.35 2.20
N ALA A 82 -7.26 3.59 1.75
CA ALA A 82 -6.98 4.25 0.49
C ALA A 82 -5.67 3.73 -0.12
N VAL A 83 -5.58 3.85 -1.44
CA VAL A 83 -4.34 3.72 -2.20
C VAL A 83 -4.02 5.09 -2.77
N VAL A 84 -2.86 5.63 -2.41
CA VAL A 84 -2.35 6.92 -2.90
C VAL A 84 -1.26 6.62 -3.91
N ALA A 85 -1.60 6.74 -5.20
CA ALA A 85 -0.63 6.60 -6.28
C ALA A 85 0.01 7.96 -6.61
N GLY A 86 1.34 7.99 -6.65
CA GLY A 86 2.15 9.14 -7.03
C GLY A 86 2.82 8.98 -8.39
N GLY A 87 3.84 9.80 -8.65
CA GLY A 87 4.51 9.86 -9.96
C GLY A 87 5.16 8.54 -10.40
N GLY A 88 5.15 8.33 -11.72
CA GLY A 88 5.83 7.22 -12.42
C GLY A 88 4.90 6.15 -12.98
N TYR A 89 3.62 6.12 -12.58
CA TYR A 89 2.62 5.32 -13.27
C TYR A 89 2.31 5.93 -14.65
N THR A 90 2.27 5.10 -15.68
CA THR A 90 1.56 5.45 -16.92
C THR A 90 0.05 5.37 -16.67
N ASP A 91 -0.74 5.99 -17.53
CA ASP A 91 -2.21 5.93 -17.42
C ASP A 91 -2.71 4.48 -17.44
N GLU A 92 -2.10 3.59 -18.24
CA GLU A 92 -2.47 2.18 -18.25
C GLU A 92 -2.12 1.47 -16.94
N ALA A 93 -0.95 1.77 -16.37
CA ALA A 93 -0.52 1.21 -15.09
C ALA A 93 -1.43 1.69 -13.95
N PHE A 94 -1.75 2.98 -13.92
CA PHE A 94 -2.68 3.54 -12.95
C PHE A 94 -4.07 2.91 -13.08
N ASN A 95 -4.60 2.76 -14.30
CA ASN A 95 -5.89 2.13 -14.54
C ASN A 95 -5.95 0.67 -14.07
N LYS A 96 -4.86 -0.10 -14.21
CA LYS A 96 -4.77 -1.46 -13.65
C LYS A 96 -4.86 -1.46 -12.12
N LEU A 97 -4.16 -0.53 -11.48
CA LEU A 97 -4.19 -0.39 -10.02
C LEU A 97 -5.57 0.07 -9.52
N PHE A 98 -6.23 0.96 -10.26
CA PHE A 98 -7.55 1.49 -9.91
C PHE A 98 -8.68 0.43 -10.01
N GLN A 99 -8.52 -0.56 -10.88
CA GLN A 99 -9.48 -1.65 -11.07
C GLN A 99 -9.24 -2.85 -10.13
N ALA A 100 -8.17 -2.82 -9.32
CA ALA A 100 -7.81 -3.87 -8.37
C ALA A 100 -8.73 -3.89 -7.13
#